data_AF-A0A150P0G6-F1
#
_entry.id   AF-A0A150P0G6-F1
#
_cell.length_a   1.000
_cell.length_b   1.000
_cell.length_c   1.000
_cell.angle_alpha   90.00
_cell.angle_beta   90.00
_cell.angle_gamma   90.00
#
_symmetry.space_group_name_H-M   'P 1'
#
loop_
_entity.id
_entity.type
_entity.pdbx_description
1 polymer ?
#
loop_
_entity_poly.entity_id
_entity_poly.type
_entity_poly.pdbx_seq_one_letter_code
_entity_poly.pdbx_strand_id
1 'polypeptide(L)'
;MRGGDMRGGEVGALNSRFVVRRFCRGILIQAGSRPQLGDAERNVWPELYVKLSKYLKPIRITKHRPFQYAGPGLRFDLERSQAWLRRFDER
;
A
#
# COMPACT_ATOMS: atom_id res chain seq x y z
N MET A 1 4.76 -8.71 25.68
CA MET A 1 5.46 -8.19 24.49
C MET A 1 4.80 -6.89 24.06
N ARG A 2 5.49 -5.76 24.21
CA ARG A 2 4.96 -4.41 23.92
C ARG A 2 4.90 -4.22 22.40
N GLY A 3 3.69 -4.23 21.84
CA GLY A 3 3.47 -3.74 20.47
C GLY A 3 3.76 -2.24 20.45
N GLY A 4 4.72 -1.83 19.64
CA GLY A 4 5.07 -0.42 19.47
C GLY A 4 3.87 0.37 18.96
N ASP A 5 3.33 1.21 19.83
CA ASP A 5 2.36 2.24 19.49
C ASP A 5 3.06 3.23 18.55
N MET A 6 2.77 3.12 17.25
CA MET A 6 3.25 4.07 16.25
C MET A 6 2.52 5.39 16.50
N ARG A 7 3.07 6.20 17.41
CA ARG A 7 2.50 7.48 17.81
C ARG A 7 2.33 8.35 16.56
N GLY A 8 1.18 8.99 16.42
CA GLY A 8 0.81 9.82 15.27
C GLY A 8 1.76 10.98 14.91
N GLY A 9 2.87 11.15 15.64
CA GLY A 9 3.96 12.08 15.32
C GLY A 9 4.87 11.62 14.17
N GLU A 10 5.07 10.32 13.95
CA GLU A 10 5.97 9.84 12.87
C GLU A 10 5.35 9.94 11.46
N VAL A 11 4.03 9.99 11.39
CA VAL A 11 3.29 10.14 10.13
C VAL A 11 3.40 11.58 9.57
N GLY A 12 3.80 12.55 10.41
CA GLY A 12 4.08 13.92 9.99
C GLY A 12 5.33 14.08 9.10
N ALA A 13 6.18 13.05 9.02
CA ALA A 13 7.37 13.03 8.16
C ALA A 13 7.10 12.52 6.74
N LEU A 14 5.86 12.09 6.43
CA LEU A 14 5.47 11.77 5.06
C LEU A 14 5.51 13.05 4.21
N ASN A 15 5.96 12.90 2.96
CA ASN A 15 5.97 13.97 1.96
C ASN A 15 4.65 14.78 2.01
N SER A 16 4.73 16.11 1.91
CA SER A 16 3.58 17.02 2.06
C SER A 16 2.42 16.76 1.09
N ARG A 17 2.63 15.97 0.03
CA ARG A 17 1.58 15.53 -0.88
C ARG A 17 0.72 14.38 -0.32
N PHE A 18 1.10 13.77 0.81
CA PHE A 18 0.29 12.77 1.50
C PHE A 18 -0.66 13.45 2.48
N VAL A 19 -1.93 13.09 2.42
CA VAL A 19 -2.94 13.52 3.40
C VAL A 19 -3.25 12.37 4.32
N VAL A 20 -3.04 12.58 5.61
CA VAL A 20 -3.19 11.57 6.66
C VAL A 20 -4.41 11.91 7.48
N ARG A 21 -5.34 10.96 7.62
CA ARG A 21 -6.57 11.14 8.39
C ARG A 21 -6.75 9.98 9.36
N ARG A 22 -7.20 10.27 10.59
CA ARG A 22 -7.70 9.20 11.47
C ARG A 22 -8.94 8.59 10.85
N PHE A 23 -9.01 7.28 10.84
CA PHE A 23 -10.17 6.51 10.41
C PHE A 23 -10.53 5.56 11.55
N CYS A 24 -11.81 5.22 11.77
CA CYS A 24 -12.35 4.64 13.00
C CYS A 24 -11.44 3.68 13.80
N ARG A 25 -10.69 2.79 13.12
CA ARG A 25 -9.75 1.84 13.73
C ARG A 25 -8.38 1.81 13.06
N GLY A 26 -7.93 2.94 12.51
CA GLY A 26 -6.67 3.04 11.80
C GLY A 26 -6.39 4.44 11.24
N ILE A 27 -5.60 4.47 10.16
CA ILE A 27 -5.21 5.70 9.48
C ILE A 27 -5.49 5.51 7.99
N LEU A 28 -6.10 6.52 7.38
CA LEU A 28 -6.19 6.65 5.94
C LEU A 28 -5.04 7.54 5.47
N ILE A 29 -4.22 7.05 4.55
CA ILE A 29 -3.18 7.84 3.88
C ILE A 29 -3.57 7.98 2.41
N GLN A 30 -3.85 9.20 1.98
CA GLN A 30 -4.16 9.52 0.61
C GLN A 30 -2.89 10.00 -0.12
N ALA A 31 -2.56 9.35 -1.23
CA ALA A 31 -1.40 9.68 -2.07
C ALA A 31 -1.76 10.79 -3.07
N GLY A 32 -1.52 12.05 -2.71
CA GLY A 32 -1.81 13.20 -3.55
C GLY A 32 -3.28 13.61 -3.56
N SER A 33 -3.59 14.72 -4.22
CA SER A 33 -4.96 15.23 -4.36
C SER A 33 -5.77 14.51 -5.44
N ARG A 34 -5.11 13.79 -6.35
CA ARG A 34 -5.72 13.04 -7.46
C ARG A 34 -5.02 11.68 -7.63
N PRO A 35 -5.73 10.65 -8.14
CA PRO A 35 -5.10 9.39 -8.49
C PRO A 35 -3.96 9.59 -9.49
N GLN A 36 -2.87 8.84 -9.31
CA GLN A 36 -1.79 8.76 -10.29
C GLN A 36 -1.93 7.46 -11.07
N LEU A 37 -1.90 7.56 -12.40
CA LEU A 37 -1.86 6.40 -13.28
C LEU A 37 -0.41 6.03 -13.58
N GLY A 38 -0.16 4.73 -13.73
CA GLY A 38 1.10 4.19 -14.21
C GLY A 38 0.89 3.41 -15.50
N ASP A 39 1.99 3.16 -16.20
CA ASP A 39 2.08 2.32 -17.37
C ASP A 39 3.35 1.47 -17.24
N ALA A 40 3.18 0.20 -16.87
CA ALA A 40 4.29 -0.70 -16.63
C ALA A 40 5.04 -1.06 -17.92
N GLU A 41 4.36 -1.08 -19.07
CA GLU A 41 4.96 -1.36 -20.38
C GLU A 41 5.89 -0.22 -20.81
N ARG A 42 5.53 1.00 -20.46
CA ARG A 42 6.33 2.21 -20.72
C ARG A 42 7.24 2.62 -19.56
N ASN A 43 7.37 1.77 -18.54
CA ASN A 43 8.15 2.05 -17.33
C ASN A 43 7.76 3.37 -16.62
N VAL A 44 6.49 3.76 -16.69
CA VAL A 44 5.93 4.93 -16.01
C VAL A 44 5.26 4.47 -14.72
N TRP A 45 5.79 4.91 -13.58
CA TRP A 45 5.28 4.48 -12.26
C TRP A 45 4.63 5.62 -11.49
N PRO A 46 3.53 5.37 -10.76
CA PRO A 46 2.87 6.39 -9.96
C PRO A 46 3.74 6.73 -8.73
N GLU A 47 4.50 7.82 -8.83
CA GLU A 47 5.54 8.26 -7.88
C GLU A 47 5.11 8.15 -6.40
N LEU A 48 3.95 8.71 -6.06
CA LEU A 48 3.47 8.76 -4.67
C LEU A 48 3.06 7.38 -4.16
N TYR A 49 2.52 6.53 -5.03
CA TYR A 49 2.14 5.17 -4.65
C TYR A 49 3.37 4.28 -4.44
N VAL A 50 4.40 4.41 -5.29
CA VAL A 50 5.68 3.71 -5.11
C VAL A 50 6.33 4.14 -3.80
N LYS A 51 6.42 5.46 -3.56
CA LYS A 51 7.01 6.02 -2.34
C LYS A 51 6.28 5.54 -1.09
N LEU A 52 4.96 5.58 -1.08
CA LEU A 52 4.15 5.12 0.05
C LEU A 52 4.29 3.61 0.27
N SER A 53 4.31 2.81 -0.80
CA SER A 53 4.52 1.35 -0.70
C SER A 53 5.84 0.99 -0.05
N LYS A 54 6.93 1.70 -0.39
CA LYS A 54 8.25 1.51 0.24
C LYS A 54 8.22 1.87 1.72
N TYR A 55 7.60 3.01 2.07
CA TYR A 55 7.48 3.48 3.44
C TYR A 55 6.66 2.50 4.31
N LEU A 56 5.57 1.96 3.79
CA LEU A 56 4.69 1.04 4.51
C LEU A 56 5.17 -0.42 4.52
N LYS A 57 6.24 -0.76 3.79
CA LYS A 57 6.77 -2.12 3.68
C LYS A 57 6.99 -2.81 5.05
N PRO A 58 7.50 -2.15 6.11
CA PRO A 58 7.71 -2.79 7.41
C PRO A 58 6.42 -3.25 8.10
N ILE A 59 5.29 -2.63 7.81
CA ILE A 59 3.97 -2.98 8.40
C ILE A 59 3.04 -3.67 7.39
N ARG A 60 3.53 -3.97 6.19
CA ARG A 60 2.75 -4.66 5.16
C ARG A 60 2.40 -6.06 5.64
N ILE A 61 1.13 -6.44 5.48
CA ILE A 61 0.65 -7.77 5.81
C ILE A 61 1.45 -8.86 5.06
N THR A 62 1.93 -9.86 5.78
CA THR A 62 2.71 -10.98 5.20
C THR A 62 1.93 -12.29 5.21
N LYS A 63 0.99 -12.46 6.14
CA LYS A 63 0.13 -13.64 6.27
C LYS A 63 -1.33 -13.26 6.04
N HIS A 64 -1.92 -13.75 4.96
CA HIS A 64 -3.32 -13.50 4.60
C HIS A 64 -3.86 -14.62 3.71
N ARG A 65 -5.20 -14.63 3.55
CA ARG A 65 -5.89 -15.47 2.56
C ARG A 65 -5.90 -14.77 1.18
N PRO A 66 -6.20 -15.48 0.08
CA PRO A 66 -6.44 -14.83 -1.22
C PRO A 66 -7.40 -13.65 -1.11
N PHE A 67 -7.16 -12.57 -1.85
CA PHE A 67 -8.07 -11.41 -1.85
C PHE A 67 -9.41 -11.71 -2.51
N GLN A 68 -9.49 -12.78 -3.30
CA GLN A 68 -10.73 -13.29 -3.87
C GLN A 68 -10.99 -14.72 -3.41
N TYR A 69 -12.16 -14.93 -2.78
CA TYR A 69 -12.52 -16.21 -2.15
C TYR A 69 -13.15 -17.24 -3.11
N ALA A 70 -13.85 -16.80 -4.16
CA ALA A 70 -14.56 -17.68 -5.10
C ALA A 70 -14.81 -17.00 -6.47
N GLY A 71 -15.33 -17.76 -7.43
CA GLY A 71 -15.75 -17.30 -8.77
C GLY A 71 -14.95 -17.92 -9.93
N PRO A 72 -15.48 -18.11 -11.14
CA PRO A 72 -14.75 -18.74 -12.24
C PRO A 72 -13.60 -17.84 -12.79
N GLY A 73 -12.64 -18.44 -13.51
CA GLY A 73 -11.65 -17.70 -14.31
C GLY A 73 -10.43 -17.17 -13.56
N LEU A 74 -9.88 -16.06 -14.05
CA LEU A 74 -8.67 -15.39 -13.55
C LEU A 74 -8.94 -14.80 -12.15
N ARG A 75 -8.33 -15.35 -11.10
CA ARG A 75 -8.61 -14.97 -9.70
C ARG A 75 -7.50 -14.15 -9.08
N PHE A 76 -7.82 -13.39 -8.04
CA PHE A 76 -6.84 -12.95 -7.05
C PHE A 76 -6.54 -14.09 -6.05
N ASP A 77 -5.91 -15.16 -6.55
CA ASP A 77 -5.39 -16.25 -5.72
C ASP A 77 -4.28 -15.76 -4.76
N LEU A 78 -3.74 -16.66 -3.94
CA LEU A 78 -2.72 -16.29 -2.95
C LEU A 78 -1.48 -15.69 -3.62
N GLU A 79 -1.03 -16.30 -4.72
CA GLU A 79 0.15 -15.87 -5.46
C GLU A 79 -0.03 -14.47 -6.04
N ARG A 80 -1.14 -14.22 -6.74
CA ARG A 80 -1.45 -12.91 -7.33
C ARG A 80 -1.72 -11.84 -6.29
N SER A 81 -2.32 -12.20 -5.17
CA SER A 81 -2.47 -11.29 -4.02
C SER A 81 -1.11 -10.86 -3.47
N GLN A 82 -0.17 -11.80 -3.35
CA GLN A 82 1.20 -11.52 -2.91
C GLN A 82 1.98 -10.70 -3.94
N ALA A 83 1.84 -11.01 -5.24
CA ALA A 83 2.42 -10.23 -6.32
C ALA A 83 1.91 -8.78 -6.30
N TRP A 84 0.61 -8.58 -6.10
CA TRP A 84 0.03 -7.25 -6.01
C TRP A 84 0.52 -6.47 -4.78
N LEU A 85 0.67 -7.12 -3.63
CA LEU A 85 1.25 -6.50 -2.44
C LEU A 85 2.71 -6.06 -2.65
N ARG A 86 3.46 -6.81 -3.47
CA ARG A 86 4.89 -6.59 -3.76
C ARG A 86 5.16 -5.83 -5.06
N ARG A 87 4.11 -5.37 -5.76
CA ARG A 87 4.20 -4.80 -7.12
C ARG A 87 5.18 -3.65 -7.29
N PHE A 88 5.55 -2.97 -6.20
CA PHE A 88 6.49 -1.84 -6.21
C PHE A 88 7.82 -2.12 -5.48
N ASP A 89 8.10 -3.36 -5.09
CA ASP A 89 9.29 -3.68 -4.28
C ASP A 89 10.61 -3.48 -5.02
N GLU A 90 10.59 -3.63 -6.35
CA GLU A 90 11.75 -3.48 -7.24
C GLU A 90 11.83 -2.09 -7.90
N ARG A 91 10.88 -1.21 -7.59
CA ARG A 91 10.83 0.16 -8.13
C ARG A 91 11.56 1.11 -7.21
#